data_AF-A0ABD3DQ60-F1
#
_entry.id   AF-A0ABD3DQ60-F1
#
_cell.length_a   1.000
_cell.length_b   1.000
_cell.length_c   1.000
_cell.angle_alpha   90.00
_cell.angle_beta   90.00
_cell.angle_gamma   90.00
#
_symmetry.space_group_name_H-M   'P 1'
#
loop_
_entity.id
_entity.type
_entity.pdbx_description
1 polymer ?
#
loop_
_entity_poly.entity_id
_entity_poly.type
_entity_poly.pdbx_seq_one_letter_code
_entity_poly.pdbx_strand_id
1 'polypeptide(L)'
;MTSYLWRKYANYVYTKWEKTILWDMIEPYKRPKSFTPLVTIYVCAFYTGVIGAAITEQLYREKYWEDHPGQVVPLMKPMFYGGPWRVMGGDVPRFLGEPSKEDTS
;
A
#
# COMPACT_ATOMS: atom_id res chain seq x y z
N MET A 1 16.58 46.17 27.43
CA MET A 1 15.73 44.98 27.14
C MET A 1 16.30 44.08 26.05
N THR A 2 16.98 44.60 25.03
CA THR A 2 17.59 43.82 23.94
C THR A 2 18.64 42.79 24.40
N SER A 3 19.45 43.08 25.42
CA SER A 3 20.44 42.11 25.92
C SER A 3 19.82 40.93 26.67
N TYR A 4 18.67 41.11 27.34
CA TYR A 4 18.00 40.02 28.05
C TYR A 4 17.38 39.01 27.09
N LEU A 5 16.71 39.50 26.04
CA LEU A 5 16.17 38.65 24.96
C LEU A 5 17.30 37.93 24.21
N TRP A 6 18.39 38.63 23.89
CA TRP A 6 19.55 38.05 23.23
C TRP A 6 20.21 36.95 24.08
N ARG A 7 20.36 37.19 25.38
CA ARG A 7 20.93 36.23 26.32
C ARG A 7 20.03 35.00 26.52
N LYS A 8 18.71 35.19 26.53
CA LYS A 8 17.74 34.08 26.58
C LYS A 8 17.77 33.24 25.30
N TYR A 9 17.87 33.89 24.14
CA TYR A 9 18.01 33.21 22.85
C TYR A 9 19.33 32.44 22.74
N ALA A 10 20.46 33.08 23.08
CA ALA A 10 21.77 32.43 23.08
C ALA A 10 21.80 31.21 24.01
N ASN A 11 21.24 31.31 25.21
CA ASN A 11 21.12 30.18 26.14
C ASN A 11 20.21 29.07 25.59
N TYR A 12 19.11 29.42 24.92
CA TYR A 12 18.23 28.43 24.29
C TYR A 12 18.92 27.69 23.15
N VAL A 13 19.62 28.42 22.26
CA VAL A 13 20.37 27.82 21.16
C VAL A 13 21.49 26.92 21.69
N TYR A 14 22.24 27.39 22.69
CA TYR A 14 23.35 26.65 23.29
C TYR A 14 22.87 25.34 23.95
N THR A 15 21.81 25.41 24.76
CA THR A 15 21.23 24.22 25.41
C THR A 15 20.61 23.24 24.40
N LYS A 16 20.09 23.74 23.26
CA LYS A 16 19.68 22.86 22.16
C LYS A 16 20.86 22.15 21.52
N TRP A 17 21.97 22.86 21.31
CA TRP A 17 23.19 22.34 20.71
C TRP A 17 23.89 21.29 21.59
N GLU A 18 23.97 21.53 22.90
CA GLU A 18 24.48 20.53 23.84
C GLU A 18 23.63 19.26 23.83
N LYS A 19 22.29 19.41 23.79
CA LYS A 19 21.39 18.25 23.70
C LYS A 19 21.64 17.44 22.43
N THR A 20 21.81 18.08 21.27
CA THR A 20 22.10 17.36 20.02
C THR A 20 23.45 16.66 20.06
N ILE A 21 24.50 17.29 20.58
CA ILE A 21 25.83 16.65 20.73
C ILE A 21 25.76 15.44 21.66
N LEU A 22 25.03 15.54 22.78
CA LEU A 22 24.84 14.42 23.69
C LEU A 22 24.10 13.25 23.02
N TRP A 23 23.10 13.54 22.18
CA TRP A 23 22.40 12.51 21.42
C TRP A 23 23.30 11.81 20.40
N ASP A 24 24.12 12.57 19.67
CA ASP A 24 25.08 12.03 18.69
C ASP A 24 26.17 11.20 19.39
N MET A 25 26.62 11.60 20.57
CA MET A 25 27.61 10.86 21.36
C MET A 25 27.06 9.54 21.94
N ILE A 26 25.75 9.48 22.23
CA ILE A 26 25.05 8.29 22.72
C ILE A 26 24.61 7.37 21.56
N GLU A 27 24.48 7.89 20.35
CA GLU A 27 24.09 7.14 19.15
C GLU A 27 24.89 5.85 18.90
N PRO A 28 26.25 5.81 19.01
CA PRO A 28 27.02 4.57 18.85
C PRO A 28 26.79 3.54 19.97
N TYR A 29 26.28 3.96 21.14
CA TYR A 29 25.94 3.06 22.24
C TYR A 29 24.47 2.59 22.20
N LYS A 30 23.66 3.15 21.30
CA LYS A 30 22.30 2.66 21.08
C LYS A 30 22.37 1.31 20.35
N ARG A 31 21.58 0.35 20.85
CA ARG A 31 21.36 -0.93 20.18
C ARG A 31 20.97 -0.68 18.72
N PRO A 32 21.53 -1.41 17.73
CA PRO A 32 21.12 -1.27 16.33
C PRO A 32 19.60 -1.38 16.24
N LYS A 33 18.96 -0.48 15.47
CA LYS A 33 17.51 -0.50 15.25
C LYS A 33 17.14 -1.92 14.86
N SER A 34 16.30 -2.57 15.67
CA SER A 34 15.96 -3.97 15.45
C SER A 34 15.31 -4.11 14.07
N PHE A 35 15.54 -5.25 13.41
CA PHE A 35 14.88 -5.57 12.14
C PHE A 35 13.36 -5.78 12.32
N THR A 36 12.92 -5.94 13.57
CA THR A 36 11.53 -6.17 13.99
C THR A 36 10.53 -5.16 13.45
N PRO A 37 10.67 -3.83 13.63
CA PRO A 37 9.75 -2.84 13.06
C PRO A 37 9.59 -2.96 11.54
N LEU A 38 10.67 -3.30 10.82
CA LEU A 38 10.62 -3.47 9.38
C LEU A 38 9.76 -4.68 9.00
N VAL A 39 10.02 -5.83 9.65
CA VAL A 39 9.25 -7.07 9.46
C VAL A 39 7.78 -6.84 9.79
N THR A 40 7.48 -6.16 10.90
CA THR A 40 6.09 -5.87 11.30
C THR A 40 5.37 -5.06 10.23
N ILE A 41 6.00 -4.02 9.68
CA ILE A 41 5.40 -3.21 8.61
C ILE A 41 5.16 -4.06 7.36
N TYR A 42 6.10 -4.91 6.96
CA TYR A 42 5.93 -5.79 5.79
C TYR A 42 4.79 -6.78 5.98
N VAL A 43 4.69 -7.40 7.16
CA VAL A 43 3.61 -8.33 7.49
C VAL A 43 2.26 -7.62 7.46
N CYS A 44 2.16 -6.46 8.10
CA CYS A 44 0.94 -5.64 8.06
C CYS A 44 0.57 -5.27 6.61
N ALA A 45 1.51 -4.75 5.83
CA ALA A 45 1.27 -4.36 4.45
C ALA A 45 0.80 -5.55 3.59
N PHE A 46 1.44 -6.71 3.73
CA PHE A 46 1.06 -7.93 3.02
C PHE A 46 -0.38 -8.34 3.32
N TYR A 47 -0.75 -8.46 4.60
CA TYR A 47 -2.10 -8.87 4.97
C TYR A 47 -3.17 -7.84 4.58
N THR A 48 -2.86 -6.54 4.67
CA THR A 48 -3.78 -5.50 4.18
C THR A 48 -4.04 -5.63 2.67
N GLY A 49 -3.00 -5.96 1.88
CA GLY A 49 -3.14 -6.19 0.43
C GLY A 49 -3.98 -7.42 0.12
N VAL A 50 -3.76 -8.54 0.82
CA VAL A 50 -4.54 -9.79 0.63
C VAL A 50 -6.01 -9.58 0.98
N ILE A 51 -6.30 -8.92 2.11
CA ILE A 51 -7.67 -8.64 2.53
C ILE A 51 -8.35 -7.69 1.54
N GLY A 52 -7.66 -6.62 1.13
CA GLY A 52 -8.18 -5.69 0.13
C GLY A 52 -8.52 -6.39 -1.19
N ALA A 53 -7.63 -7.25 -1.69
CA ALA A 53 -7.86 -8.03 -2.91
C ALA A 53 -9.08 -8.96 -2.77
N ALA A 54 -9.21 -9.65 -1.63
CA ALA A 54 -10.34 -10.52 -1.36
C ALA A 54 -11.67 -9.73 -1.34
N ILE A 55 -11.71 -8.56 -0.69
CA ILE A 55 -12.91 -7.71 -0.67
C ILE A 55 -13.28 -7.27 -2.08
N THR A 56 -12.30 -6.84 -2.89
CA THR A 56 -12.58 -6.41 -4.27
C THR A 56 -13.10 -7.54 -5.15
N GLU A 57 -12.59 -8.76 -4.98
CA GLU A 57 -13.10 -9.94 -5.70
C GLU A 57 -14.55 -10.27 -5.29
N GLN A 58 -14.90 -10.13 -4.00
CA GLN A 58 -16.27 -10.37 -3.54
C GLN A 58 -17.24 -9.31 -4.07
N LEU A 59 -16.89 -8.03 -3.98
CA LEU A 59 -17.70 -6.94 -4.54
C LEU A 59 -17.90 -7.09 -6.06
N TYR A 60 -16.86 -7.53 -6.77
CA TYR A 60 -16.97 -7.85 -8.19
C TYR A 60 -17.99 -8.95 -8.46
N ARG A 61 -17.98 -10.01 -7.63
CA ARG A 61 -18.93 -11.12 -7.76
C ARG A 61 -20.37 -10.73 -7.48
N GLU A 62 -20.60 -9.98 -6.42
CA GLU A 62 -21.93 -9.47 -6.07
C GLU A 62 -22.50 -8.62 -7.20
N LYS A 63 -21.72 -7.66 -7.71
CA LYS A 63 -22.13 -6.81 -8.83
C LYS A 63 -22.41 -7.62 -10.09
N TYR A 64 -21.55 -8.59 -10.42
CA TYR A 64 -21.75 -9.42 -11.61
C TYR A 64 -23.04 -10.25 -11.53
N TRP A 65 -23.40 -10.74 -10.35
CA TRP A 65 -24.64 -11.48 -10.12
C TRP A 65 -25.89 -10.63 -10.28
N GLU A 66 -25.84 -9.36 -9.87
CA GLU A 66 -26.94 -8.41 -10.08
C GLU A 66 -27.22 -8.21 -11.57
N ASP A 67 -26.16 -8.09 -12.37
CA ASP A 67 -26.27 -7.87 -13.81
C ASP A 67 -26.58 -9.17 -14.60
N HIS A 68 -26.15 -10.34 -14.10
CA HIS A 68 -26.22 -11.63 -14.81
C HIS A 68 -26.71 -12.77 -13.91
N PRO A 69 -28.03 -12.87 -13.66
CA PRO A 69 -28.57 -13.91 -12.78
C PRO A 69 -28.34 -15.32 -13.37
N GLY A 70 -27.79 -16.22 -12.55
CA GLY A 70 -27.58 -17.63 -12.90
C GLY A 70 -26.32 -17.93 -13.74
N GLN A 71 -25.49 -16.94 -14.04
CA GLN A 71 -24.21 -17.14 -14.71
C GLN A 71 -23.07 -17.40 -13.71
N VAL A 72 -22.08 -18.20 -14.11
CA VAL A 72 -20.89 -18.43 -13.29
C VAL A 72 -20.01 -17.18 -13.34
N VAL A 73 -19.62 -16.67 -12.17
CA VAL A 73 -18.81 -15.46 -12.10
C VAL A 73 -17.39 -15.75 -12.57
N PRO A 74 -16.87 -15.00 -13.55
CA PRO A 74 -15.46 -15.07 -13.91
C PRO A 74 -14.57 -14.55 -12.77
N LEU A 75 -13.31 -14.98 -12.71
CA LEU A 75 -12.36 -14.40 -11.76
C LEU A 75 -12.06 -12.95 -12.15
N MET A 76 -12.01 -12.02 -11.20
CA MET A 76 -11.68 -10.63 -11.50
C MET A 76 -10.27 -10.55 -12.11
N LYS A 77 -10.10 -9.70 -13.13
CA LYS A 77 -8.77 -9.40 -13.67
C LYS A 77 -7.96 -8.62 -12.62
N PRO A 78 -6.74 -9.05 -12.28
CA PRO A 78 -5.91 -8.34 -11.32
C PRO A 78 -5.50 -6.98 -11.87
N MET A 79 -5.68 -5.94 -11.05
CA MET A 79 -5.42 -4.55 -11.44
C MET A 79 -3.97 -4.30 -11.85
N PHE A 80 -3.03 -5.03 -11.24
CA PHE A 80 -1.59 -4.85 -11.46
C PHE A 80 -0.99 -5.79 -12.51
N TYR A 81 -1.82 -6.55 -13.23
CA TYR A 81 -1.33 -7.48 -14.25
C TYR A 81 -1.54 -6.91 -15.67
N GLY A 82 -0.44 -6.47 -16.28
CA GLY A 82 -0.44 -5.97 -17.65
C GLY A 82 -0.40 -7.05 -18.74
N GLY A 83 -0.19 -8.31 -18.36
CA GLY A 83 -0.11 -9.43 -19.29
C GLY A 83 -1.48 -9.96 -19.75
N PRO A 84 -1.49 -10.91 -20.69
CA PRO A 84 -2.72 -11.57 -21.14
C PRO A 84 -3.35 -12.38 -19.99
N TRP A 85 -4.56 -12.01 -19.60
CA TRP A 85 -5.30 -12.64 -18.51
C TRP A 85 -5.97 -13.93 -18.96
N ARG A 86 -5.41 -15.07 -18.56
CA ARG A 86 -5.88 -16.41 -18.94
C ARG A 86 -6.41 -17.13 -17.70
N VAL A 87 -7.68 -17.56 -17.72
CA VAL A 87 -8.32 -18.25 -16.59
C VAL A 87 -8.58 -19.71 -16.97
N MET A 88 -8.27 -20.66 -16.06
CA MET A 88 -8.61 -22.10 -16.10
C MET A 88 -8.79 -22.72 -17.50
N GLY A 89 -7.71 -22.86 -18.26
CA GLY A 89 -7.72 -23.49 -19.59
C GLY A 89 -6.93 -22.74 -20.66
N GLY A 90 -6.45 -21.52 -20.35
CA GLY A 90 -5.59 -20.75 -21.25
C GLY A 90 -6.31 -19.71 -22.09
N ASP A 91 -7.64 -19.62 -22.00
CA ASP A 91 -8.47 -18.68 -22.75
C ASP A 91 -8.81 -17.42 -21.94
N VAL A 92 -8.97 -16.31 -22.66
CA VAL A 92 -9.48 -15.05 -22.12
C VAL A 92 -11.01 -15.17 -22.04
N PRO A 93 -11.66 -14.80 -20.92
CA PRO A 93 -13.12 -14.83 -20.81
C PRO A 93 -13.76 -14.06 -21.99
N ARG A 94 -14.69 -14.68 -22.74
CA ARG A 94 -15.26 -14.10 -23.97
C ARG A 94 -15.87 -12.71 -23.76
N PHE A 95 -16.38 -12.41 -22.57
CA PHE A 95 -16.94 -11.10 -22.21
C PHE A 95 -15.89 -9.98 -22.05
N LEU A 96 -14.59 -10.31 -22.01
CA LEU A 96 -13.48 -9.36 -22.02
C LEU A 96 -12.83 -9.24 -23.41
N GLY A 97 -13.20 -10.12 -24.35
CA GLY A 97 -12.85 -10.00 -25.76
C GLY A 97 -13.76 -8.99 -26.41
N GLU A 98 -13.19 -8.18 -27.30
CA GLU A 98 -13.84 -7.14 -28.09
C GLU A 98 -15.26 -7.50 -28.57
N PRO A 99 -16.17 -6.51 -28.71
CA PRO A 99 -17.52 -6.76 -29.22
C PRO A 99 -17.43 -7.54 -30.53
N SER A 100 -17.99 -8.75 -30.53
CA SER A 100 -18.11 -9.56 -31.74
C SER A 100 -18.88 -8.76 -32.78
N LYS A 101 -18.26 -8.56 -33.95
CA LYS A 101 -18.80 -7.87 -35.13
C LYS A 101 -19.97 -8.64 -35.79
N GLU A 102 -20.81 -9.30 -35.01
CA GLU A 102 -21.95 -10.10 -35.48
C GLU A 102 -23.29 -9.38 -35.23
N ASP A 103 -23.32 -8.30 -34.44
CA ASP A 103 -24.55 -7.52 -34.19
C ASP A 103 -24.78 -6.38 -35.21
N THR A 104 -24.08 -6.40 -36.36
CA THR A 104 -24.20 -5.37 -37.43
C THR A 104 -24.45 -5.94 -38.82
N SER A 105 -25.28 -6.99 -38.94
CA SER A 105 -25.76 -7.50 -40.22
C SER A 105 -27.24 -7.86 -40.17
#